data_AF-A0AA97AMU9-F1
#
_entry.id   AF-A0AA97AMU9-F1
#
_cell.length_a   1.000
_cell.length_b   1.000
_cell.length_c   1.000
_cell.angle_alpha   90.00
_cell.angle_beta   90.00
_cell.angle_gamma   90.00
#
_symmetry.space_group_name_H-M   'P 1'
#
loop_
_entity.id
_entity.type
_entity.pdbx_description
1 polymer ?
#
loop_
_entity_poly.entity_id
_entity_poly.type
_entity_poly.pdbx_seq_one_letter_code
_entity_poly.pdbx_strand_id
1 'polypeptide(L)'
;MPTRFLEAIGVIEHKFFDLLEVISQDELLSYLGWGSTAMWEQIRLKSDPFAWINGVHYFQLVPKGKLTFNKRMVEVWLTAKCQKNPELHLNAIKRFQELHPGAAPVRSGRKNIA
;
A
#
# COMPACT_ATOMS: atom_id res chain seq x y z
N MET A 1 -2.66 20.10 -19.84
CA MET A 1 -3.07 20.08 -18.42
C MET A 1 -4.17 19.03 -18.29
N PRO A 2 -3.95 17.81 -17.77
CA PRO A 2 -5.01 16.81 -17.79
C PRO A 2 -5.90 16.97 -16.56
N THR A 3 -7.04 17.63 -16.79
CA THR A 3 -8.16 17.86 -15.86
C THR A 3 -8.84 16.57 -15.38
N ARG A 4 -8.42 15.39 -15.87
CA ARG A 4 -8.98 14.08 -15.50
C ARG A 4 -8.52 13.54 -14.14
N PHE A 5 -7.49 14.12 -13.53
CA PHE A 5 -6.99 13.65 -12.24
C PHE A 5 -7.88 14.10 -11.06
N LEU A 6 -8.66 15.18 -11.24
CA LEU A 6 -9.50 15.74 -10.18
C LEU A 6 -10.90 15.09 -10.12
N GLU A 7 -11.45 14.60 -11.24
CA GLU A 7 -12.69 13.81 -11.24
C GLU A 7 -12.50 12.43 -10.59
N ALA A 8 -11.27 11.92 -10.56
CA ALA A 8 -10.96 10.69 -9.83
C ALA A 8 -11.11 10.86 -8.31
N ILE A 9 -11.01 12.08 -7.77
CA ILE A 9 -11.05 12.34 -6.32
C ILE A 9 -12.49 12.29 -5.79
N GLY A 10 -13.47 12.79 -6.54
CA GLY A 10 -14.89 12.77 -6.14
C GLY A 10 -15.54 11.38 -6.16
N VAL A 11 -14.88 10.39 -6.76
CA VAL A 11 -15.37 9.01 -6.84
C VAL A 11 -14.81 8.13 -5.71
N ILE A 12 -13.83 8.63 -4.94
CA ILE A 12 -13.18 7.90 -3.85
C ILE A 12 -14.08 7.82 -2.59
N GLU A 13 -15.02 8.75 -2.40
CA GLU A 13 -15.89 8.74 -1.20
C GLU A 13 -16.93 7.62 -1.17
N HIS A 14 -17.29 7.03 -2.33
CA HIS A 14 -18.30 5.97 -2.42
C HIS A 14 -17.78 4.59 -2.88
N LYS A 15 -16.47 4.44 -3.15
CA LYS A 15 -15.87 3.19 -3.67
C LYS A 15 -14.92 2.48 -2.70
N PHE A 16 -15.18 2.56 -1.40
CA PHE A 16 -14.45 1.81 -0.36
C PHE A 16 -14.82 0.31 -0.27
N PHE A 17 -15.34 -0.32 -1.33
CA PHE A 17 -16.00 -1.63 -1.22
C PHE A 17 -15.24 -2.87 -1.73
N ASP A 18 -14.00 -2.74 -2.19
CA ASP A 18 -13.06 -3.86 -2.16
C ASP A 18 -11.63 -3.33 -2.29
N LEU A 19 -10.99 -3.03 -1.16
CA LEU A 19 -9.62 -2.51 -1.12
C LEU A 19 -8.56 -3.58 -1.42
N LEU A 20 -8.92 -4.70 -2.04
CA LEU A 20 -8.07 -5.87 -2.17
C LEU A 20 -8.00 -6.34 -3.64
N GLU A 21 -7.22 -5.62 -4.44
CA GLU A 21 -6.83 -6.04 -5.80
C GLU A 21 -5.36 -6.45 -5.76
N VAL A 22 -5.09 -7.74 -5.95
CA VAL A 22 -3.75 -8.32 -5.81
C VAL A 22 -3.04 -8.39 -7.15
N ILE A 23 -1.83 -7.85 -7.23
CA ILE A 23 -0.96 -7.93 -8.41
C ILE A 23 0.41 -8.50 -8.04
N SER A 24 1.06 -9.11 -9.02
CA SER A 24 2.45 -9.59 -8.90
C SER A 24 3.44 -8.43 -8.87
N GLN A 25 4.69 -8.73 -8.48
CA GLN A 25 5.77 -7.76 -8.51
C GLN A 25 5.98 -7.18 -9.93
N ASP A 26 5.98 -8.02 -10.97
CA ASP A 26 6.27 -7.58 -12.34
C ASP A 26 5.17 -6.66 -12.87
N GLU A 27 3.91 -6.98 -12.56
CA GLU A 27 2.76 -6.12 -12.87
C GLU A 27 2.83 -4.78 -12.13
N LEU A 28 3.23 -4.78 -10.86
CA LEU A 28 3.41 -3.54 -10.09
C LEU A 28 4.51 -2.67 -10.70
N LEU A 29 5.66 -3.24 -11.02
CA LEU A 29 6.79 -2.51 -11.59
C LEU A 29 6.42 -1.92 -12.96
N SER A 30 5.69 -2.69 -13.78
CA SER A 30 5.14 -2.20 -15.05
C SER A 30 4.12 -1.08 -14.83
N TYR A 31 3.21 -1.23 -13.88
CA TYR A 31 2.17 -0.25 -13.56
C TYR A 31 2.74 1.10 -13.07
N LEU A 32 3.75 1.06 -12.19
CA LEU A 32 4.39 2.26 -11.67
C LEU A 32 5.46 2.84 -12.62
N GLY A 33 5.86 2.09 -13.65
CA GLY A 33 7.02 2.44 -14.47
C GLY A 33 8.32 2.46 -13.66
N TRP A 34 8.43 1.61 -12.65
CA TRP A 34 9.53 1.60 -11.68
C TRP A 34 10.49 0.45 -11.91
N GLY A 35 11.76 0.69 -11.56
CA GLY A 35 12.73 -0.38 -11.32
C GLY A 35 12.53 -1.02 -9.94
N SER A 36 13.02 -2.25 -9.77
CA SER A 36 12.93 -3.00 -8.52
C SER A 36 13.55 -2.25 -7.32
N THR A 37 14.60 -1.47 -7.54
CA THR A 37 15.25 -0.66 -6.49
C THR A 37 14.29 0.32 -5.82
N ALA A 38 13.51 1.08 -6.61
CA ALA A 38 12.57 2.08 -6.08
C ALA A 38 11.46 1.43 -5.23
N MET A 39 10.99 0.25 -5.66
CA MET A 39 10.05 -0.55 -4.89
C MET A 39 10.66 -0.98 -3.54
N TRP A 40 11.89 -1.48 -3.54
CA TRP A 40 12.57 -1.90 -2.30
C TRP A 40 12.85 -0.75 -1.35
N GLU A 41 13.08 0.47 -1.86
CA GLU A 41 13.19 1.66 -1.02
C GLU A 41 11.90 1.92 -0.25
N GLN A 42 10.72 1.85 -0.89
CA GLN A 42 9.44 2.04 -0.19
C GLN A 42 9.18 0.98 0.90
N ILE A 43 9.63 -0.25 0.68
CA ILE A 43 9.55 -1.34 1.66
C ILE A 43 10.53 -1.12 2.83
N ARG A 44 11.69 -0.49 2.57
CA ARG A 44 12.74 -0.25 3.58
C ARG A 44 12.51 1.00 4.41
N LEU A 45 11.76 1.98 3.91
CA LEU A 45 11.38 3.16 4.66
C LEU A 45 10.60 2.73 5.90
N LYS A 46 11.22 2.82 7.08
CA LYS A 46 10.57 2.56 8.36
C LYS A 46 10.15 3.89 8.97
N SER A 47 8.93 3.94 9.47
CA SER A 47 8.37 5.12 10.17
C SER A 47 8.15 6.36 9.29
N ASP A 48 8.16 6.23 7.96
CA ASP A 48 7.73 7.29 7.05
C ASP A 48 6.19 7.24 6.88
N PRO A 49 5.48 8.38 6.85
CA PRO A 49 4.03 8.40 6.61
C PRO A 49 3.61 7.79 5.28
N PHE A 50 4.54 7.63 4.33
CA PHE A 50 4.36 6.96 3.05
C PHE A 50 5.13 5.64 2.93
N ALA A 51 5.57 5.07 4.04
CA ALA A 51 6.16 3.73 4.05
C ALA A 51 5.14 2.69 3.58
N TRP A 52 5.59 1.69 2.81
CA TRP A 52 4.75 0.54 2.50
C TRP A 52 4.72 -0.44 3.67
N ILE A 53 3.52 -0.84 4.06
CA ILE A 53 3.29 -1.69 5.24
C ILE A 53 2.96 -3.11 4.80
N ASN A 54 3.69 -4.09 5.37
CA ASN A 54 3.39 -5.51 5.18
C ASN A 54 1.97 -5.84 5.68
N GLY A 55 1.23 -6.62 4.91
CA GLY A 55 -0.18 -6.93 5.15
C GLY A 55 -1.16 -5.88 4.61
N VAL A 56 -0.68 -4.68 4.26
CA VAL A 56 -1.52 -3.62 3.67
C VAL A 56 -1.18 -3.39 2.20
N HIS A 57 0.08 -3.08 1.91
CA HIS A 57 0.58 -2.76 0.57
C HIS A 57 1.15 -3.97 -0.13
N TYR A 58 1.78 -4.86 0.62
CA TYR A 58 2.39 -6.07 0.12
C TYR A 58 2.22 -7.20 1.13
N PHE A 59 2.25 -8.44 0.66
CA PHE A 59 2.15 -9.64 1.48
C PHE A 59 2.78 -10.83 0.75
N GLN A 60 2.99 -11.93 1.47
CA GLN A 60 3.38 -13.22 0.91
C GLN A 60 2.22 -14.18 1.10
N LEU A 61 1.69 -14.74 0.01
CA LEU A 61 0.58 -15.70 0.07
C LEU A 61 1.01 -17.05 0.67
N VAL A 62 2.30 -17.38 0.57
CA VAL A 62 2.89 -18.59 1.15
C VAL A 62 4.21 -18.23 1.86
N PRO A 63 4.61 -18.97 2.92
CA PRO A 63 5.89 -18.75 3.57
C PRO A 63 7.05 -18.81 2.56
N LYS A 64 7.91 -17.78 2.55
CA LYS A 64 9.02 -17.62 1.57
C LYS A 64 8.57 -17.52 0.11
N GLY A 65 7.29 -17.27 -0.15
CA GLY A 65 6.75 -17.03 -1.48
C GLY A 65 7.16 -15.67 -2.05
N LYS A 66 6.84 -15.47 -3.33
CA LYS A 66 6.99 -14.16 -3.99
C LYS A 66 6.11 -13.12 -3.29
N LEU A 67 6.57 -11.87 -3.28
CA LEU A 67 5.76 -10.75 -2.84
C LEU A 67 4.63 -10.50 -3.83
N THR A 68 3.44 -10.29 -3.29
CA THR A 68 2.26 -9.81 -4.00
C THR A 68 1.83 -8.48 -3.39
N PHE A 69 1.21 -7.63 -4.19
CA PHE A 69 0.94 -6.25 -3.82
C PHE A 69 -0.54 -5.92 -3.93
N ASN A 70 -1.01 -5.11 -2.99
CA ASN A 70 -2.34 -4.54 -3.02
C ASN A 70 -2.33 -3.27 -3.88
N LYS A 71 -2.78 -3.40 -5.13
CA LYS A 71 -2.80 -2.31 -6.09
C LYS A 71 -3.59 -1.11 -5.59
N ARG A 72 -4.73 -1.33 -4.93
CA ARG A 72 -5.58 -0.23 -4.42
C ARG A 72 -4.89 0.59 -3.34
N MET A 73 -4.18 -0.08 -2.42
CA MET A 73 -3.41 0.64 -1.41
C MET A 73 -2.21 1.38 -2.02
N VAL A 74 -1.57 0.82 -3.04
CA VAL A 74 -0.51 1.53 -3.79
C VAL A 74 -1.07 2.74 -4.55
N GLU A 75 -2.26 2.64 -5.14
CA GLU A 75 -2.94 3.77 -5.80
C GLU A 75 -3.22 4.90 -4.81
N VAL A 76 -3.77 4.58 -3.63
CA VAL A 76 -4.02 5.57 -2.58
C VAL A 76 -2.71 6.20 -2.10
N TRP A 77 -1.66 5.40 -1.92
CA TRP A 77 -0.32 5.89 -1.58
C TRP A 77 0.21 6.87 -2.64
N LEU A 78 0.05 6.56 -3.93
CA LEU A 78 0.50 7.42 -5.03
C LEU A 78 -0.28 8.73 -5.07
N THR A 79 -1.61 8.66 -4.91
CA THR A 79 -2.47 9.85 -4.82
C THR A 79 -2.06 10.73 -3.65
N ALA A 80 -1.84 10.16 -2.47
CA ALA A 80 -1.40 10.86 -1.28
C ALA A 80 -0.03 11.54 -1.48
N LYS A 81 0.94 10.85 -2.12
CA LYS A 81 2.25 11.42 -2.49
C LYS A 81 2.10 12.61 -3.44
N CYS A 82 1.33 12.45 -4.52
CA CYS A 82 1.10 13.52 -5.49
C CYS A 82 0.44 14.76 -4.88
N GLN A 83 -0.49 14.55 -3.94
CA GLN A 83 -1.17 15.64 -3.23
C GLN A 83 -0.39 16.19 -2.03
N LYS A 84 0.77 15.59 -1.69
CA LYS A 84 1.52 15.89 -0.46
C LYS A 84 0.65 15.79 0.81
N ASN A 85 -0.32 14.89 0.81
CA ASN A 85 -1.28 14.69 1.89
C ASN A 85 -1.04 13.32 2.56
N PRO A 86 -0.18 13.22 3.58
CA PRO A 86 0.08 11.96 4.26
C PRO A 86 -1.15 11.44 5.03
N GLU A 87 -2.06 12.31 5.47
CA GLU A 87 -3.25 11.89 6.23
C GLU A 87 -4.19 11.03 5.38
N LEU A 88 -4.30 11.31 4.07
CA LEU A 88 -5.07 10.48 3.14
C LEU A 88 -4.59 9.02 3.18
N HIS A 89 -3.28 8.82 3.14
CA HIS A 89 -2.67 7.49 3.17
C HIS A 89 -2.84 6.81 4.54
N LEU A 90 -2.60 7.55 5.63
CA LEU A 90 -2.76 7.02 6.99
C LEU A 90 -4.21 6.62 7.31
N ASN A 91 -5.18 7.44 6.87
CA ASN A 91 -6.60 7.14 7.05
C ASN A 91 -7.03 5.90 6.26
N ALA A 92 -6.52 5.73 5.04
CA ALA A 92 -6.78 4.53 4.24
C ALA A 92 -6.15 3.27 4.86
N ILE A 93 -4.92 3.35 5.38
CA ILE A 93 -4.30 2.26 6.13
C ILE A 93 -5.17 1.86 7.33
N LYS A 94 -5.58 2.84 8.14
CA LYS A 94 -6.43 2.61 9.31
C LYS A 94 -7.73 1.92 8.91
N ARG A 95 -8.39 2.43 7.86
CA ARG A 95 -9.64 1.87 7.36
C ARG A 95 -9.49 0.45 6.83
N PHE A 96 -8.42 0.18 6.09
CA PHE A 96 -8.09 -1.16 5.58
C PHE A 96 -7.91 -2.15 6.74
N GLN A 97 -7.18 -1.76 7.79
CA GLN A 97 -6.94 -2.60 8.96
C GLN A 97 -8.21 -2.87 9.78
N GLU A 98 -9.12 -1.90 9.88
CA GLU A 98 -10.43 -2.07 10.50
C GLU A 98 -11.30 -3.08 9.75
N LEU A 99 -11.28 -3.04 8.41
CA LEU A 99 -12.07 -3.93 7.54
C LEU A 99 -11.47 -5.32 7.39
N HIS A 100 -10.16 -5.46 7.55
CA HIS A 100 -9.44 -6.73 7.42
C HIS A 100 -8.62 -7.05 8.69
N PRO A 101 -9.28 -7.34 9.83
CA PRO A 101 -8.62 -7.69 11.08
C PRO A 101 -7.94 -9.07 10.95
N GLY A 102 -6.70 -9.06 10.48
CA GLY A 102 -5.94 -10.27 10.12
C GLY A 102 -4.90 -10.01 9.03
N ALA A 103 -5.10 -8.95 8.24
CA ALA A 103 -4.10 -8.38 7.34
C ALA A 103 -3.14 -7.41 8.07
N ALA A 104 -3.25 -7.32 9.40
CA ALA A 104 -2.37 -6.48 10.21
C ALA A 104 -0.91 -6.97 10.06
N PRO A 105 0.08 -6.05 10.02
CA PRO A 105 1.48 -6.42 10.03
C PRO A 105 1.75 -7.28 11.26
N VAL A 106 2.16 -8.53 11.06
CA VAL A 106 2.82 -9.29 12.12
C VAL A 106 4.05 -8.48 12.48
N ARG A 107 3.97 -7.72 13.58
CA ARG A 107 5.13 -7.15 14.24
C ARG A 107 6.03 -8.36 14.49
N SER A 108 7.16 -8.45 13.79
CA SER A 108 8.26 -9.29 14.23
C SER A 108 8.76 -8.67 15.53
N GLY A 109 8.04 -8.96 16.61
CA GLY A 109 8.52 -8.77 17.95
C GLY A 109 9.69 -9.74 18.08
N ARG A 110 10.90 -9.20 18.13
CA ARG A 110 11.94 -9.84 18.94
C ARG A 110 11.31 -10.06 20.32
N LYS A 111 10.89 -11.29 20.60
CA LYS A 111 10.87 -11.78 21.97
C LYS A 111 12.33 -11.75 22.42
N ASN A 112 12.74 -10.67 23.06
CA ASN A 112 13.90 -10.75 23.94
C ASN A 112 13.42 -11.62 25.11
N ILE A 113 13.79 -12.90 25.02
CA ILE A 113 13.74 -13.83 26.13
C ILE A 113 14.97 -13.47 26.96
N ALA A 114 14.72 -12.87 28.12
CA ALA A 114 15.63 -12.83 29.25
C ALA A 114 14.84 -13.31 30.46
#